data_AF-V7I885-F1
#
_entry.id   AF-V7I885-F1
#
_cell.length_a   1.000
_cell.length_b   1.000
_cell.length_c   1.000
_cell.angle_alpha   90.00
_cell.angle_beta   90.00
_cell.angle_gamma   90.00
#
_symmetry.space_group_name_H-M   'P 1'
#
loop_
_entity.id
_entity.type
_entity.pdbx_description
1 polymer ?
#
loop_
_entity_poly.entity_id
_entity_poly.type
_entity_poly.pdbx_seq_one_letter_code
_entity_poly.pdbx_strand_id
1 'polypeptide(L)'
;MRAYVEKIEGKNAMLKREDGIRIKIRNNSYRLGEELPVDVSSSGVFSFAAATAVAAVFMVGLFLAAYLTPYYYISIDANPSLMVHANIFERVVGIDPMNEEAEELFGGRSYNNMKVEDAVVDALSTIGAAGYFEGMSADVFLAPATRNEAKSKLLAAKLKDTVESQIRRNGIDASIEADSVSYYLFRDAERLGVSHGKLHIIQNLLGLDIAGNIELTVKQLLEKLDLAK
;
A
#
# COMPACT_ATOMS: atom_id res chain seq x y z
N MET A 1 -53.08 17.56 1.35
CA MET A 1 -53.21 19.04 1.39
C MET A 1 -53.64 19.54 0.01
N ARG A 2 -54.25 20.72 -0.13
CA ARG A 2 -54.68 21.27 -1.44
C ARG A 2 -53.66 22.28 -1.97
N ALA A 3 -53.49 22.32 -3.29
CA ALA A 3 -52.73 23.34 -3.99
C ALA A 3 -53.46 23.72 -5.27
N TYR A 4 -53.25 24.94 -5.77
CA TYR A 4 -53.84 25.40 -7.02
C TYR A 4 -52.77 25.64 -8.09
N VAL A 5 -53.15 25.49 -9.36
CA VAL A 5 -52.25 25.75 -10.49
C VAL A 5 -52.02 27.26 -10.64
N GLU A 6 -50.83 27.74 -10.26
CA GLU A 6 -50.41 29.15 -10.36
C GLU A 6 -49.97 29.50 -11.79
N LYS A 7 -49.28 28.58 -12.48
CA LYS A 7 -48.75 28.82 -13.84
C LYS A 7 -48.57 27.52 -14.63
N ILE A 8 -48.69 27.60 -15.96
CA ILE A 8 -48.35 26.51 -16.89
C ILE A 8 -47.18 26.95 -17.77
N GLU A 9 -46.11 26.16 -17.78
CA GLU A 9 -44.88 26.42 -18.55
C GLU A 9 -44.54 25.19 -19.40
N GLY A 10 -45.07 25.17 -20.62
CA GLY A 10 -44.86 24.08 -21.57
C GLY A 10 -45.32 22.73 -21.01
N LYS A 11 -44.36 21.81 -20.81
CA LYS A 11 -44.62 20.45 -20.29
C LYS A 11 -44.81 20.40 -18.76
N ASN A 12 -44.67 21.53 -18.06
CA ASN A 12 -44.75 21.60 -16.60
C ASN A 12 -45.86 22.55 -16.13
N ALA A 13 -46.37 22.31 -14.93
CA ALA A 13 -47.26 23.20 -14.20
C ALA A 13 -46.65 23.53 -12.83
N MET A 14 -46.82 24.76 -12.37
CA MET A 14 -46.46 25.22 -11.05
C MET A 14 -47.70 25.24 -10.16
N LEU A 15 -47.67 24.44 -9.10
CA LEU A 15 -48.69 24.45 -8.06
C LEU A 15 -48.25 25.37 -6.92
N LYS A 16 -49.18 26.15 -6.39
CA LYS A 16 -48.99 26.93 -5.16
C LYS A 16 -49.90 26.40 -4.07
N ARG A 17 -49.30 26.04 -2.95
CA ARG A 17 -49.99 25.60 -1.74
C ARG A 17 -50.46 26.79 -0.92
N GLU A 18 -51.43 26.56 -0.03
CA GLU A 18 -51.95 27.60 0.90
C GLU A 18 -50.86 28.15 1.83
N ASP A 19 -49.87 27.33 2.18
CA ASP A 19 -48.69 27.73 2.98
C ASP A 19 -47.63 28.52 2.17
N GLY A 20 -47.90 28.82 0.90
CA GLY A 20 -47.01 29.58 0.02
C GLY A 20 -45.93 28.74 -0.67
N ILE A 21 -45.85 27.43 -0.42
CA ILE A 21 -44.87 26.55 -1.07
C ILE A 21 -45.24 26.35 -2.55
N ARG A 22 -44.25 26.49 -3.42
CA ARG A 22 -44.38 26.25 -4.87
C ARG A 22 -43.81 24.89 -5.26
N ILE A 23 -44.57 24.11 -6.02
CA ILE A 23 -44.18 22.76 -6.44
C ILE A 23 -44.27 22.68 -7.97
N LYS A 24 -43.22 22.17 -8.60
CA LYS A 24 -43.19 21.92 -10.04
C LYS A 24 -43.63 20.50 -10.33
N ILE A 25 -44.67 20.34 -11.15
CA ILE A 25 -45.16 19.03 -11.60
C ILE A 25 -45.24 18.98 -13.13
N ARG A 26 -45.32 17.78 -13.70
CA ARG A 26 -45.60 17.61 -15.13
C ARG A 26 -47.04 18.01 -15.41
N ASN A 27 -47.26 18.81 -16.46
CA ASN A 27 -48.60 19.20 -16.87
C ASN A 27 -49.34 17.99 -17.46
N ASN A 28 -50.47 17.60 -16.87
CA ASN A 28 -51.33 16.52 -17.34
C ASN A 28 -52.70 17.09 -17.75
N SER A 29 -52.67 18.10 -18.63
CA SER A 29 -53.84 18.84 -19.09
C SER A 29 -54.56 19.65 -17.99
N TYR A 30 -53.80 20.14 -17.00
CA TYR A 30 -54.33 20.98 -15.94
C TYR A 30 -54.71 22.37 -16.45
N ARG A 31 -55.64 23.02 -15.74
CA ARG A 31 -56.09 24.38 -16.02
C ARG A 31 -55.54 25.35 -14.98
N LEU A 32 -55.27 26.59 -15.40
CA LEU A 32 -54.93 27.66 -14.46
C LEU A 32 -56.03 27.80 -13.40
N GLY A 33 -55.63 27.85 -12.12
CA GLY A 33 -56.54 27.93 -10.98
C GLY A 33 -57.18 26.61 -10.54
N GLU A 34 -56.90 25.48 -11.20
CA GLU A 34 -57.41 24.17 -10.80
C GLU A 34 -56.84 23.74 -9.44
N GLU A 35 -57.70 23.35 -8.50
CA GLU A 35 -57.30 22.78 -7.21
C GLU A 35 -57.02 21.28 -7.32
N LEU A 36 -55.84 20.88 -6.87
CA LEU A 36 -55.41 19.48 -6.87
C LEU A 36 -55.05 19.05 -5.44
N PRO A 37 -55.43 17.81 -5.03
CA PRO A 37 -54.85 17.21 -3.86
C PRO A 37 -53.37 16.93 -4.13
N VAL A 38 -52.49 17.57 -3.35
CA VAL A 38 -51.05 17.34 -3.43
C VAL A 38 -50.64 16.46 -2.27
N ASP A 39 -50.10 15.30 -2.63
CA ASP A 39 -49.38 14.41 -1.73
C ASP A 39 -47.89 14.55 -2.03
N VAL A 40 -47.24 15.50 -1.35
CA VAL A 40 -45.80 15.73 -1.50
C VAL A 40 -45.05 14.74 -0.63
N SER A 41 -44.72 13.58 -1.19
CA SER A 41 -43.60 12.81 -0.69
C SER A 41 -42.31 13.52 -1.11
N SER A 42 -41.71 14.29 -0.20
CA SER A 42 -40.44 15.00 -0.40
C SER A 42 -39.21 14.07 -0.42
N SER A 43 -39.38 12.80 -0.79
CA SER A 43 -38.41 11.73 -0.60
C SER A 43 -37.17 11.83 -1.49
N GLY A 44 -37.23 12.54 -2.63
CA GLY A 44 -36.15 12.54 -3.63
C GLY A 44 -34.84 13.22 -3.19
N VAL A 45 -34.92 14.35 -2.48
CA VAL A 45 -33.72 15.13 -2.12
C VAL A 45 -33.04 14.58 -0.86
N PHE A 46 -33.82 14.16 0.13
CA PHE A 46 -33.29 13.47 1.31
C PHE A 46 -32.74 12.09 0.96
N SER A 47 -33.35 11.37 0.01
CA SER A 47 -32.81 10.09 -0.48
C SER A 47 -31.50 10.25 -1.23
N PHE A 48 -31.32 11.33 -2.01
CA PHE A 48 -30.07 11.58 -2.73
C PHE A 48 -28.94 12.07 -1.80
N ALA A 49 -29.25 12.95 -0.84
CA ALA A 49 -28.29 13.38 0.19
C ALA A 49 -27.86 12.22 1.10
N ALA A 50 -28.79 11.34 1.50
CA ALA A 50 -28.46 10.14 2.26
C ALA A 50 -27.62 9.14 1.44
N ALA A 51 -27.96 8.91 0.17
CA ALA A 51 -27.20 8.02 -0.71
C ALA A 51 -25.76 8.52 -0.97
N THR A 52 -25.58 9.83 -1.15
CA THR A 52 -24.26 10.44 -1.34
C THR A 52 -23.41 10.41 -0.08
N ALA A 53 -24.00 10.63 1.11
CA ALA A 53 -23.30 10.49 2.38
C ALA A 53 -22.83 9.04 2.63
N VAL A 54 -23.68 8.05 2.36
CA VAL A 54 -23.33 6.63 2.47
C VAL A 54 -22.19 6.28 1.51
N ALA A 55 -22.28 6.70 0.25
CA ALA A 55 -21.22 6.49 -0.74
C ALA A 55 -19.88 7.12 -0.30
N ALA A 56 -19.90 8.33 0.27
CA ALA A 56 -18.70 8.98 0.79
C ALA A 56 -18.06 8.20 1.93
N VAL A 57 -18.84 7.71 2.90
CA VAL A 57 -18.33 6.87 4.00
C VAL A 57 -17.69 5.59 3.47
N PHE A 58 -18.33 4.92 2.52
CA PHE A 58 -17.75 3.74 1.87
C PHE A 58 -16.43 4.06 1.15
N MET A 59 -16.38 5.18 0.43
CA MET A 59 -15.18 5.58 -0.32
C MET A 59 -14.02 5.90 0.63
N VAL A 60 -14.28 6.60 1.74
CA VAL A 60 -13.29 6.85 2.80
C VAL A 60 -12.83 5.55 3.45
N GLY A 61 -13.76 4.63 3.75
CA GLY A 61 -13.43 3.32 4.33
C GLY A 61 -12.54 2.49 3.41
N LEU A 62 -12.84 2.44 2.10
CA LEU A 62 -12.01 1.75 1.12
C LEU A 62 -10.62 2.39 0.98
N PHE A 63 -10.55 3.72 0.96
CA PHE A 63 -9.28 4.43 0.91
C PHE A 63 -8.43 4.13 2.15
N LEU A 64 -9.03 4.20 3.34
CA LEU A 64 -8.34 3.91 4.59
C LEU A 64 -7.85 2.46 4.65
N ALA A 65 -8.67 1.51 4.21
CA ALA A 65 -8.27 0.10 4.11
C ALA A 65 -7.08 -0.08 3.14
N ALA A 66 -7.14 0.54 1.96
CA ALA A 66 -6.04 0.49 0.99
C ALA A 66 -4.75 1.13 1.50
N TYR A 67 -4.87 2.16 2.34
CA TYR A 67 -3.74 2.91 2.88
C TYR A 67 -3.09 2.23 4.09
N LEU A 68 -3.86 1.53 4.93
CA LEU A 68 -3.33 0.88 6.13
C LEU A 68 -2.92 -0.59 5.91
N THR A 69 -3.37 -1.21 4.82
CA THR A 69 -3.11 -2.64 4.57
C THR A 69 -1.77 -2.84 3.86
N PRO A 70 -0.87 -3.71 4.38
CA PRO A 70 0.34 -4.13 3.67
C PRO A 70 0.01 -4.78 2.32
N TYR A 71 0.75 -4.40 1.29
CA TYR A 71 0.66 -4.94 -0.07
C TYR A 71 2.00 -5.41 -0.61
N TYR A 72 3.08 -4.69 -0.28
CA TYR A 72 4.47 -5.06 -0.52
C TYR A 72 5.15 -5.42 0.79
N TYR A 73 6.04 -6.39 0.71
CA TYR A 73 6.91 -6.82 1.79
C TYR A 73 8.34 -6.78 1.28
N ILE A 74 9.24 -6.11 2.00
CA ILE A 74 10.62 -5.91 1.55
C ILE A 74 11.58 -6.48 2.59
N SER A 75 12.13 -7.65 2.22
CA SER A 75 13.50 -8.11 2.49
C SER A 75 14.60 -7.06 2.58
N ILE A 76 15.14 -6.67 3.73
CA ILE A 76 16.44 -5.98 3.78
C ILE A 76 17.42 -6.88 4.51
N ASP A 77 18.31 -7.52 3.77
CA ASP A 77 19.35 -8.39 4.32
C ASP A 77 20.71 -7.70 4.17
N ALA A 78 21.07 -6.91 5.18
CA ALA A 78 22.33 -6.17 5.26
C ALA A 78 23.21 -6.63 6.45
N ASN A 79 22.70 -7.55 7.27
CA ASN A 79 23.22 -7.92 8.59
C ASN A 79 23.45 -6.68 9.48
N PRO A 80 22.40 -6.15 10.13
CA PRO A 80 21.14 -6.81 10.50
C PRO A 80 20.09 -6.96 9.38
N SER A 81 19.07 -7.81 9.64
CA SER A 81 17.96 -8.09 8.71
C SER A 81 16.66 -7.43 9.17
N LEU A 82 16.01 -6.66 8.29
CA LEU A 82 14.80 -5.90 8.57
C LEU A 82 13.71 -6.20 7.54
N MET A 83 12.46 -6.34 8.00
CA MET A 83 11.28 -6.45 7.15
C MET A 83 10.53 -5.13 7.09
N VAL A 84 10.26 -4.65 5.88
CA VAL A 84 9.45 -3.45 5.67
C VAL A 84 8.11 -3.83 5.02
N HIS A 85 7.02 -3.40 5.64
CA HIS A 85 5.66 -3.56 5.13
C HIS A 85 5.22 -2.25 4.49
N ALA A 86 4.76 -2.31 3.23
CA ALA A 86 4.29 -1.12 2.53
C ALA A 86 2.95 -1.34 1.84
N ASN A 87 2.11 -0.31 1.81
CA ASN A 87 0.80 -0.35 1.18
C ASN A 87 0.87 -0.25 -0.35
N ILE A 88 -0.29 -0.25 -1.00
CA ILE A 88 -0.39 -0.17 -2.47
C ILE A 88 0.19 1.12 -3.08
N PHE A 89 0.42 2.14 -2.26
CA PHE A 89 0.98 3.44 -2.64
C PHE A 89 2.49 3.53 -2.33
N GLU A 90 3.13 2.40 -2.04
CA GLU A 90 4.55 2.31 -1.67
C GLU A 90 4.88 3.19 -0.45
N ARG A 91 3.92 3.27 0.49
CA ARG A 91 4.12 3.90 1.80
C ARG A 91 4.25 2.83 2.85
N VAL A 92 5.26 2.96 3.69
CA VAL A 92 5.50 2.04 4.81
C VAL A 92 4.33 2.12 5.79
N VAL A 93 3.86 0.96 6.23
CA VAL A 93 2.79 0.79 7.23
C VAL A 93 3.27 0.02 8.46
N GLY A 94 4.50 -0.51 8.42
CA GLY A 94 5.15 -1.17 9.54
C GLY A 94 6.55 -1.66 9.18
N ILE A 95 7.34 -1.97 10.20
CA ILE A 95 8.62 -2.66 10.08
C ILE A 95 8.70 -3.74 11.15
N ASP A 96 9.32 -4.88 10.82
CA ASP A 96 9.59 -5.95 11.79
C ASP A 96 11.11 -6.26 11.76
N PRO A 97 11.81 -6.17 12.90
CA PRO A 97 13.17 -6.69 13.02
C PRO A 97 13.19 -8.21 12.86
N MET A 98 14.12 -8.74 12.06
CA MET A 98 14.17 -10.19 11.74
C MET A 98 15.26 -10.95 12.49
N ASN A 99 16.15 -10.26 13.20
CA ASN A 99 17.18 -10.83 14.06
C ASN A 99 17.44 -9.94 15.28
N GLU A 100 18.21 -10.45 16.26
CA GLU A 100 18.52 -9.74 17.51
C GLU A 100 19.21 -8.39 17.25
N GLU A 101 20.16 -8.35 16.30
CA GLU A 101 20.84 -7.12 15.93
C GLU A 101 19.89 -6.08 15.32
N ALA A 102 18.88 -6.51 14.54
CA ALA A 102 17.85 -5.60 14.05
C ALA A 102 16.95 -5.13 15.19
N GLU A 103 16.61 -5.98 16.15
CA GLU A 103 15.75 -5.62 17.28
C GLU A 103 16.42 -4.52 18.11
N GLU A 104 17.72 -4.63 18.35
CA GLU A 104 18.51 -3.60 19.05
C GLU A 104 18.50 -2.25 18.33
N LEU A 105 18.56 -2.25 16.99
CA LEU A 105 18.57 -1.01 16.20
C LEU A 105 17.17 -0.41 15.94
N PHE A 106 16.15 -1.26 15.79
CA PHE A 106 14.85 -0.89 15.22
C PHE A 106 13.64 -1.17 16.12
N GLY A 107 13.76 -1.89 17.24
CA GLY A 107 12.63 -2.34 18.10
C GLY A 107 11.73 -1.24 18.70
N GLY A 108 12.10 0.04 18.57
CA GLY A 108 11.27 1.18 18.95
C GLY A 108 11.08 2.22 17.84
N ARG A 109 11.58 1.96 16.63
CA ARG A 109 11.52 2.89 15.50
C ARG A 109 10.26 2.67 14.67
N SER A 110 9.79 3.73 14.03
CA SER A 110 8.68 3.65 13.10
C SER A 110 9.02 4.41 11.82
N TYR A 111 8.83 3.73 10.69
CA TYR A 111 8.98 4.30 9.36
C TYR A 111 7.62 4.59 8.71
N ASN A 112 6.54 4.59 9.50
CA ASN A 112 5.19 4.74 8.98
C ASN A 112 5.04 5.99 8.10
N ASN A 113 4.39 5.81 6.95
CA ASN A 113 4.16 6.80 5.89
C ASN A 113 5.41 7.30 5.13
N MET A 114 6.61 6.80 5.45
CA MET A 114 7.76 7.00 4.56
C MET A 114 7.53 6.31 3.22
N LYS A 115 8.14 6.82 2.14
CA LYS A 115 8.24 6.03 0.91
C LYS A 115 9.18 4.85 1.18
N VAL A 116 8.95 3.73 0.51
CA VAL A 116 9.76 2.52 0.71
C VAL A 116 11.25 2.81 0.48
N GLU A 117 11.60 3.55 -0.57
CA GLU A 117 12.98 3.88 -0.90
C GLU A 117 13.66 4.71 0.20
N ASP A 118 12.95 5.73 0.70
CA ASP A 118 13.44 6.59 1.77
C ASP A 118 13.63 5.78 3.06
N ALA A 119 12.70 4.87 3.37
CA ALA A 119 12.79 3.98 4.53
C ALA A 119 13.95 2.99 4.43
N VAL A 120 14.19 2.42 3.25
CA VAL A 120 15.33 1.53 3.00
C VAL A 120 16.64 2.30 3.15
N VAL A 121 16.75 3.51 2.58
CA VAL A 121 17.94 4.35 2.73
C VAL A 121 18.21 4.71 4.19
N ASP A 122 17.17 5.06 4.95
CA ASP A 122 17.30 5.37 6.38
C ASP A 122 17.69 4.14 7.21
N ALA A 123 17.12 2.97 6.90
CA ALA A 123 17.52 1.69 7.49
C ALA A 123 19.00 1.40 7.26
N LEU A 124 19.46 1.47 6.02
CA LEU A 124 20.86 1.22 5.67
C LEU A 124 21.79 2.28 6.29
N SER A 125 21.36 3.54 6.36
CA SER A 125 22.13 4.59 7.03
C SER A 125 22.26 4.33 8.53
N THR A 126 21.19 3.84 9.17
CA THR A 126 21.20 3.43 10.58
C THR A 126 22.15 2.25 10.80
N ILE A 127 22.11 1.25 9.92
CA ILE A 127 23.00 0.08 9.97
C ILE A 127 24.47 0.49 9.80
N GLY A 128 24.76 1.32 8.80
CA GLY A 128 26.09 1.84 8.57
C GLY A 128 26.62 2.67 9.74
N ALA A 129 25.78 3.53 10.32
CA ALA A 129 26.14 4.34 11.49
C ALA A 129 26.41 3.50 12.75
N ALA A 130 25.85 2.29 12.83
CA ALA A 130 26.15 1.33 13.89
C ALA A 130 27.42 0.50 13.62
N GLY A 131 28.12 0.73 12.51
CA GLY A 131 29.43 0.13 12.21
C GLY A 131 29.37 -1.16 11.41
N TYR A 132 28.20 -1.63 10.99
CA TYR A 132 28.05 -2.91 10.29
C TYR A 132 28.64 -2.94 8.87
N PHE A 133 28.99 -1.77 8.32
CA PHE A 133 29.59 -1.63 6.99
C PHE A 133 31.10 -1.35 7.04
N GLU A 134 31.72 -1.39 8.20
CA GLU A 134 33.16 -1.15 8.34
C GLU A 134 33.98 -2.40 7.98
N GLY A 135 35.02 -2.25 7.15
CA GLY A 135 36.06 -3.27 6.94
C GLY A 135 35.81 -4.31 5.84
N MET A 136 34.61 -4.37 5.24
CA MET A 136 34.29 -5.14 4.03
C MET A 136 33.30 -4.37 3.17
N SER A 137 33.31 -4.57 1.86
CA SER A 137 32.20 -4.13 1.00
C SER A 137 30.92 -4.78 1.52
N ALA A 138 30.03 -3.98 2.08
CA ALA A 138 28.79 -4.50 2.65
C ALA A 138 27.86 -4.91 1.51
N ASP A 139 27.58 -6.19 1.38
CA ASP A 139 26.60 -6.71 0.43
C ASP A 139 25.22 -6.66 1.05
N VAL A 140 24.36 -5.80 0.49
CA VAL A 140 22.97 -5.64 0.90
C VAL A 140 22.09 -6.30 -0.15
N PHE A 141 21.23 -7.22 0.29
CA PHE A 141 20.24 -7.84 -0.58
C PHE A 141 18.83 -7.34 -0.26
N LEU A 142 18.16 -6.80 -1.29
CA LEU A 142 16.79 -6.32 -1.22
C LEU A 142 15.84 -7.30 -1.91
N ALA A 143 14.90 -7.84 -1.16
CA ALA A 143 13.98 -8.88 -1.62
C ALA A 143 12.51 -8.43 -1.52
N PRO A 144 12.02 -7.56 -2.43
CA PRO A 144 10.62 -7.18 -2.46
C PRO A 144 9.73 -8.31 -2.96
N ALA A 145 8.60 -8.50 -2.28
CA ALA A 145 7.59 -9.49 -2.59
C ALA A 145 6.19 -8.89 -2.49
N THR A 146 5.36 -9.22 -3.47
CA THR A 146 3.90 -9.03 -3.44
C THR A 146 3.25 -10.13 -4.26
N ARG A 147 1.92 -10.29 -4.13
CA ARG A 147 1.14 -11.28 -4.89
C ARG A 147 1.19 -11.06 -6.41
N ASN A 148 1.60 -9.88 -6.85
CA ASN A 148 1.79 -9.55 -8.27
C ASN A 148 3.29 -9.53 -8.61
N GLU A 149 3.79 -10.60 -9.23
CA GLU A 149 5.22 -10.72 -9.56
C GLU A 149 5.76 -9.56 -10.42
N ALA A 150 4.98 -9.06 -11.38
CA ALA A 150 5.42 -7.95 -12.23
C ALA A 150 5.66 -6.67 -11.39
N LYS A 151 4.81 -6.43 -10.39
CA LYS A 151 5.01 -5.33 -9.43
C LYS A 151 6.19 -5.58 -8.49
N SER A 152 6.43 -6.83 -8.05
CA SER A 152 7.62 -7.16 -7.26
C SER A 152 8.91 -6.85 -8.05
N LYS A 153 8.97 -7.27 -9.32
CA LYS A 153 10.12 -7.02 -10.22
C LYS A 153 10.34 -5.54 -10.48
N LEU A 154 9.25 -4.79 -10.73
CA LEU A 154 9.32 -3.35 -10.91
C LEU A 154 9.87 -2.65 -9.65
N LEU A 155 9.40 -3.06 -8.47
CA LEU A 155 9.87 -2.50 -7.20
C LEU A 155 11.33 -2.88 -6.94
N ALA A 156 11.77 -4.11 -7.26
CA ALA A 156 13.17 -4.52 -7.14
C ALA A 156 14.11 -3.64 -7.98
N ALA A 157 13.78 -3.46 -9.26
CA ALA A 157 14.57 -2.59 -10.14
C ALA A 157 14.60 -1.14 -9.64
N LYS A 158 13.43 -0.61 -9.23
CA LYS A 158 13.32 0.74 -8.67
C LYS A 158 14.17 0.93 -7.42
N LEU A 159 14.14 -0.05 -6.50
CA LEU A 159 14.91 -0.01 -5.26
C LEU A 159 16.41 -0.08 -5.54
N LYS A 160 16.86 -0.98 -6.42
CA LYS A 160 18.26 -1.08 -6.81
C LYS A 160 18.81 0.28 -7.24
N ASP A 161 18.19 0.90 -8.23
CA ASP A 161 18.69 2.16 -8.78
C ASP A 161 18.60 3.31 -7.77
N THR A 162 17.46 3.43 -7.07
CA THR A 162 17.20 4.58 -6.20
C THR A 162 18.06 4.53 -4.94
N VAL A 163 18.06 3.39 -4.25
CA VAL A 163 18.77 3.20 -2.98
C VAL A 163 20.27 3.29 -3.21
N GLU A 164 20.81 2.60 -4.22
CA GLU A 164 22.24 2.62 -4.53
C GLU A 164 22.74 4.05 -4.84
N SER A 165 21.93 4.85 -5.54
CA SER A 165 22.26 6.27 -5.79
C SER A 165 22.24 7.14 -4.54
N GLN A 166 21.39 6.84 -3.56
CA GLN A 166 21.22 7.64 -2.34
C GLN A 166 22.25 7.29 -1.28
N ILE A 167 22.52 6.00 -1.04
CA ILE A 167 23.51 5.58 -0.04
C ILE A 167 24.93 6.01 -0.43
N ARG A 168 25.28 5.96 -1.73
CA ARG A 168 26.57 6.47 -2.22
C ARG A 168 26.73 7.97 -1.97
N ARG A 169 25.65 8.74 -2.12
CA ARG A 169 25.64 10.18 -1.77
C ARG A 169 25.78 10.42 -0.27
N ASN A 170 25.31 9.48 0.55
CA ASN A 170 25.46 9.52 2.01
C ASN A 170 26.84 9.03 2.49
N GLY A 171 27.75 8.67 1.57
CA GLY A 171 29.10 8.22 1.90
C GLY A 171 29.17 6.78 2.41
N ILE A 172 28.13 5.98 2.19
CA ILE A 172 28.07 4.57 2.57
C ILE A 172 28.58 3.74 1.39
N ASP A 173 29.65 2.98 1.62
CA ASP A 173 30.21 2.04 0.64
C ASP A 173 29.58 0.65 0.82
N ALA A 174 28.40 0.47 0.22
CA ALA A 174 27.66 -0.79 0.21
C ALA A 174 27.23 -1.15 -1.21
N SER A 175 27.39 -2.42 -1.57
CA SER A 175 26.90 -3.00 -2.82
C SER A 175 25.43 -3.37 -2.65
N ILE A 176 24.55 -2.84 -3.48
CA ILE A 176 23.12 -3.14 -3.43
C ILE A 176 22.76 -4.12 -4.54
N GLU A 177 22.32 -5.30 -4.14
CA GLU A 177 21.62 -6.23 -5.01
C GLU A 177 20.14 -6.25 -4.66
N ALA A 178 19.30 -6.31 -5.69
CA ALA A 178 17.86 -6.43 -5.50
C ALA A 178 17.26 -7.37 -6.52
N ASP A 179 16.46 -8.32 -6.04
CA ASP A 179 15.70 -9.21 -6.90
C ASP A 179 14.36 -9.56 -6.24
N SER A 180 13.34 -9.73 -7.06
CA SER A 180 12.01 -10.03 -6.57
C SER A 180 11.92 -11.47 -6.07
N VAL A 181 11.23 -11.66 -4.94
CA VAL A 181 10.94 -12.99 -4.40
C VAL A 181 9.46 -13.32 -4.63
N SER A 182 9.17 -14.59 -4.93
CA SER A 182 7.80 -15.07 -4.99
C SER A 182 7.10 -14.86 -3.64
N TYR A 183 5.86 -14.38 -3.68
CA TYR A 183 5.07 -14.18 -2.47
C TYR A 183 4.88 -15.47 -1.65
N TYR A 184 4.83 -16.63 -2.30
CA TYR A 184 4.70 -17.91 -1.59
C TYR A 184 5.98 -18.28 -0.85
N LEU A 185 7.13 -18.15 -1.52
CA LEU A 185 8.43 -18.35 -0.89
C LEU A 185 8.65 -17.35 0.25
N PHE A 186 8.16 -16.13 0.09
CA PHE A 186 8.15 -15.12 1.14
C PHE A 186 7.37 -15.61 2.38
N ARG A 187 6.14 -16.12 2.20
CA ARG A 187 5.34 -16.68 3.28
C ARG A 187 5.97 -17.91 3.92
N ASP A 188 6.67 -18.74 3.15
CA ASP A 188 7.38 -19.90 3.68
C ASP A 188 8.57 -19.48 4.55
N ALA A 189 9.31 -18.43 4.18
CA ALA A 189 10.40 -17.88 5.01
C ALA A 189 9.91 -17.42 6.38
N GLU A 190 8.81 -16.69 6.44
CA GLU A 190 8.20 -16.30 7.73
C GLU A 190 7.84 -17.52 8.59
N ARG A 191 7.23 -18.55 7.97
CA ARG A 191 6.86 -19.78 8.70
C ARG A 191 8.06 -20.54 9.22
N LEU A 192 9.17 -20.45 8.52
CA LEU A 192 10.42 -21.13 8.85
C LEU A 192 11.34 -20.28 9.75
N GLY A 193 10.99 -19.02 10.02
CA GLY A 193 11.79 -18.12 10.85
C GLY A 193 13.13 -17.75 10.21
N VAL A 194 13.20 -17.71 8.88
CA VAL A 194 14.44 -17.40 8.14
C VAL A 194 14.27 -16.15 7.29
N SER A 195 15.35 -15.40 7.10
CA SER A 195 15.35 -14.21 6.25
C SER A 195 15.01 -14.56 4.80
N HIS A 196 14.15 -13.77 4.18
CA HIS A 196 13.61 -14.03 2.86
C HIS A 196 14.65 -14.00 1.74
N GLY A 197 15.67 -13.13 1.82
CA GLY A 197 16.77 -13.12 0.86
C GLY A 197 17.59 -14.40 0.92
N LYS A 198 17.82 -14.94 2.12
CA LYS A 198 18.48 -16.26 2.29
C LYS A 198 17.74 -17.36 1.55
N LEU A 199 16.41 -17.44 1.68
CA LEU A 199 15.62 -18.43 0.92
C LEU A 199 15.66 -18.19 -0.59
N HIS A 200 15.63 -16.93 -1.03
CA HIS A 200 15.75 -16.60 -2.46
C HIS A 200 17.08 -17.08 -3.03
N ILE A 201 18.18 -16.87 -2.31
CA ILE A 201 19.49 -17.32 -2.77
C ILE A 201 19.52 -18.85 -2.83
N ILE A 202 19.03 -19.54 -1.80
CA ILE A 202 18.98 -21.02 -1.75
C ILE A 202 18.17 -21.58 -2.92
N GLN A 203 16.91 -21.16 -3.10
CA GLN A 203 16.03 -21.78 -4.09
C GLN A 203 16.19 -21.23 -5.49
N ASN A 204 16.18 -19.90 -5.65
CA ASN A 204 16.04 -19.28 -6.96
C ASN A 204 17.40 -19.01 -7.62
N LEU A 205 18.45 -18.74 -6.83
CA LEU A 205 19.78 -18.47 -7.38
C LEU A 205 20.66 -19.72 -7.43
N LEU A 206 20.62 -20.56 -6.40
CA LEU A 206 21.44 -21.76 -6.30
C LEU A 206 20.72 -23.05 -6.72
N GLY A 207 19.38 -23.04 -6.80
CA GLY A 207 18.60 -24.25 -7.11
C GLY A 207 18.71 -25.35 -6.03
N LEU A 208 19.03 -24.98 -4.80
CA LEU A 208 19.26 -25.90 -3.69
C LEU A 208 17.99 -26.14 -2.88
N ASP A 209 17.94 -27.32 -2.24
CA ASP A 209 16.88 -27.62 -1.27
C ASP A 209 17.03 -26.80 0.01
N ILE A 210 15.90 -26.32 0.54
CA ILE A 210 15.84 -25.45 1.71
C ILE A 210 16.31 -26.18 2.97
N ALA A 211 15.85 -27.42 3.17
CA ALA A 211 16.01 -28.11 4.46
C ALA A 211 17.48 -28.34 4.84
N GLY A 212 18.36 -28.54 3.85
CA GLY A 212 19.79 -28.74 4.06
C GLY A 212 20.65 -27.47 4.05
N ASN A 213 20.09 -26.30 3.70
CA ASN A 213 20.87 -25.08 3.46
C ASN A 213 20.42 -23.86 4.29
N ILE A 214 19.33 -23.99 5.07
CA ILE A 214 18.79 -22.91 5.92
C ILE A 214 19.81 -22.37 6.94
N GLU A 215 20.68 -23.23 7.45
CA GLU A 215 21.70 -22.86 8.45
C GLU A 215 22.85 -22.02 7.86
N LEU A 216 23.01 -22.00 6.53
CA LEU A 216 24.03 -21.20 5.88
C LEU A 216 23.74 -19.71 6.03
N THR A 217 24.80 -18.91 6.14
CA THR A 217 24.71 -17.44 6.12
C THR A 217 24.51 -16.93 4.69
N VAL A 218 23.95 -15.73 4.55
CA VAL A 218 23.79 -15.07 3.23
C VAL A 218 25.14 -14.97 2.51
N LYS A 219 26.21 -14.61 3.22
CA LYS A 219 27.57 -14.58 2.66
C LYS A 219 28.02 -15.93 2.10
N GLN A 220 27.86 -17.02 2.87
CA GLN A 220 28.22 -18.37 2.39
C GLN A 220 27.40 -18.80 1.18
N LEU A 221 26.15 -18.33 1.08
CA LEU A 221 25.29 -18.62 -0.06
C LEU A 221 25.70 -17.80 -1.30
N LEU A 222 26.07 -16.53 -1.13
CA LEU A 222 26.59 -15.70 -2.23
C LEU A 222 27.95 -16.19 -2.73
N GLU A 223 28.85 -16.62 -1.84
CA GLU A 223 30.11 -17.26 -2.24
C GLU A 223 29.85 -18.53 -3.08
N LYS A 224 28.87 -19.35 -2.69
CA LYS A 224 28.45 -20.51 -3.49
C LYS A 224 27.87 -20.11 -4.85
N LEU A 225 27.19 -18.97 -4.93
CA LEU A 225 26.63 -18.46 -6.18
C LEU A 225 27.72 -18.02 -7.15
N ASP A 226 28.75 -17.35 -6.63
CA ASP A 226 29.90 -16.93 -7.42
C ASP A 226 30.77 -18.12 -7.85
N LEU A 227 30.86 -19.17 -7.03
CA LEU A 227 31.52 -20.43 -7.41
C LEU A 227 30.72 -21.25 -8.45
N ALA A 228 29.42 -20.99 -8.60
CA ALA A 228 28.55 -21.69 -9.56
C ALA A 228 28.50 -21.01 -10.95
N LYS A 229 29.06 -19.81 -11.09
CA LYS A 229 29.18 -19.06 -12.36
C LYS A 229 30.51 -19.32 -13.05
#